data_AF-A0A1U7DI33-F1
#
_entry.id   AF-A0A1U7DI33-F1
#
_cell.length_a   1.000
_cell.length_b   1.000
_cell.length_c   1.000
_cell.angle_alpha   90.00
_cell.angle_beta   90.00
_cell.angle_gamma   90.00
#
_symmetry.space_group_name_H-M   'P 1'
#
loop_
_entity.id
_entity.type
_entity.pdbx_description
1 polymer ?
#
loop_
_entity_poly.entity_id
_entity_poly.type
_entity_poly.pdbx_seq_one_letter_code
_entity_poly.pdbx_strand_id
1 'polypeptide(L)'
;MTKFLNPALAASKASRKKRQQAEETPDTAATARAMATLRRSLNKQVKKADNEERLRDKAIGDTMPDFIAAMDEEVLAPFFFSLERLATAPNRRRIASHPLRPEIVDEMHAEADEEEAAEAEEAAKANAATRKAETAKASAQEASPEA
;
A
#
# COMPACT_ATOMS: atom_id res chain seq x y z
N MET A 1 36.22 -66.54 -44.67
CA MET A 1 36.18 -65.09 -44.36
C MET A 1 35.13 -64.84 -43.29
N THR A 2 35.61 -64.57 -42.08
CA THR A 2 34.84 -64.43 -40.84
C THR A 2 34.10 -63.09 -40.81
N LYS A 3 32.78 -63.14 -40.62
CA LYS A 3 31.95 -61.95 -40.38
C LYS A 3 32.12 -61.53 -38.92
N PHE A 4 33.00 -60.58 -38.64
CA PHE A 4 33.08 -59.92 -37.33
C PHE A 4 31.87 -58.99 -37.17
N LEU A 5 30.85 -59.42 -36.41
CA LEU A 5 29.92 -58.46 -35.81
C LEU A 5 30.70 -57.73 -34.71
N ASN A 6 30.90 -56.42 -34.89
CA ASN A 6 31.50 -55.56 -33.90
C ASN A 6 30.65 -55.57 -32.60
N PRO A 7 31.18 -56.00 -31.45
CA PRO A 7 30.44 -56.01 -30.18
C PRO A 7 30.12 -54.59 -29.67
N ALA A 8 30.76 -53.56 -30.23
CA ALA A 8 30.49 -52.15 -29.95
C ALA A 8 29.11 -51.66 -30.44
N LEU A 9 28.43 -52.40 -31.32
CA LEU A 9 27.09 -52.04 -31.81
C LEU A 9 25.96 -52.87 -31.18
N ALA A 10 26.29 -53.86 -30.35
CA ALA A 10 25.30 -54.57 -29.56
C ALA A 10 24.91 -53.72 -28.35
N ALA A 11 24.06 -52.71 -28.57
CA ALA A 11 23.46 -51.93 -27.49
C ALA A 11 22.77 -52.90 -26.51
N SER A 12 23.38 -53.09 -25.34
CA SER A 12 22.88 -54.00 -24.32
C SER A 12 21.46 -53.59 -23.90
N LYS A 13 20.61 -54.57 -23.55
CA LYS A 13 19.26 -54.28 -23.02
C LYS A 13 19.32 -53.35 -21.80
N ALA A 14 20.43 -53.36 -21.05
CA ALA A 14 20.70 -52.46 -19.94
C ALA A 14 20.94 -51.01 -20.39
N SER A 15 21.64 -50.76 -21.50
CA SER A 15 21.85 -49.40 -22.00
C SER A 15 20.57 -48.81 -22.61
N ARG A 16 19.74 -49.63 -23.26
CA ARG A 16 18.41 -49.20 -23.73
C ARG A 16 17.48 -48.84 -22.57
N LYS A 17 17.47 -49.65 -21.49
CA LYS A 17 16.64 -49.36 -20.30
C LYS A 17 17.13 -48.14 -19.51
N LYS A 18 18.45 -47.91 -19.45
CA LYS A 18 19.02 -46.70 -18.84
C LYS A 18 18.76 -45.43 -19.66
N ARG A 19 18.60 -45.55 -21.00
CA ARG A 19 18.17 -44.44 -21.86
C ARG A 19 16.68 -44.16 -21.74
N GLN A 20 15.84 -45.20 -21.66
CA GLN A 20 14.39 -45.05 -21.43
C GLN A 20 14.07 -44.48 -20.04
N GLN A 21 14.85 -44.82 -19.00
CA GLN A 21 14.71 -44.22 -17.67
C GLN A 21 15.25 -42.78 -17.58
N ALA A 22 16.08 -42.34 -18.53
CA ALA A 22 16.52 -40.95 -18.64
C ALA A 22 15.58 -40.10 -19.53
N GLU A 23 14.67 -40.74 -20.28
CA GLU A 23 13.66 -40.11 -21.15
C GLU A 23 12.25 -40.11 -20.53
N GLU A 24 12.02 -40.82 -19.43
CA GLU A 24 10.97 -40.45 -18.50
C GLU A 24 11.42 -39.16 -17.84
N THR A 25 11.01 -38.02 -18.39
CA THR A 25 10.99 -36.76 -17.65
C THR A 25 10.08 -36.97 -16.44
N PRO A 26 10.62 -37.25 -15.24
CA PRO A 26 9.75 -37.43 -14.11
C PRO A 26 9.27 -36.03 -13.77
N ASP A 27 8.02 -35.95 -13.36
CA ASP A 27 7.53 -34.86 -12.51
C ASP A 27 6.92 -33.62 -13.19
N THR A 28 6.73 -33.49 -14.50
CA THR A 28 6.00 -32.29 -15.02
C THR A 28 4.54 -32.26 -14.57
N ALA A 29 3.81 -33.38 -14.66
CA ALA A 29 2.41 -33.44 -14.24
C ALA A 29 2.22 -33.45 -12.72
N ALA A 30 3.13 -34.09 -11.99
CA ALA A 30 3.10 -34.12 -10.52
C ALA A 30 3.58 -32.77 -9.93
N THR A 31 4.64 -32.16 -10.46
CA THR A 31 5.03 -30.77 -10.16
C THR A 31 3.94 -29.78 -10.54
N ALA A 32 3.26 -29.93 -11.69
CA ALA A 32 2.14 -29.06 -12.06
C ALA A 32 0.97 -29.16 -11.07
N ARG A 33 0.64 -30.37 -10.60
CA ARG A 33 -0.38 -30.57 -9.54
C ARG A 33 0.06 -30.00 -8.20
N ALA A 34 1.33 -30.14 -7.83
CA ALA A 34 1.89 -29.55 -6.63
C ALA A 34 1.82 -28.02 -6.69
N MET A 35 2.25 -27.42 -7.80
CA MET A 35 2.17 -25.97 -8.04
C MET A 35 0.73 -25.46 -8.08
N ALA A 36 -0.21 -26.21 -8.68
CA ALA A 36 -1.63 -25.86 -8.67
C ALA A 36 -2.24 -25.90 -7.26
N THR A 37 -1.80 -26.86 -6.43
CA THR A 37 -2.23 -26.98 -5.04
C THR A 37 -1.67 -25.84 -4.19
N LEU A 38 -0.38 -25.52 -4.36
CA LEU A 38 0.26 -24.37 -3.73
C LEU A 38 -0.42 -23.06 -4.13
N ARG A 39 -0.70 -22.84 -5.42
CA ARG A 39 -1.42 -21.65 -5.89
C ARG A 39 -2.82 -21.57 -5.28
N ARG A 40 -3.53 -22.70 -5.16
CA ARG A 40 -4.86 -22.75 -4.53
C ARG A 40 -4.81 -22.45 -3.04
N SER A 41 -3.82 -22.98 -2.31
CA SER A 41 -3.66 -22.71 -0.88
C SER A 41 -3.29 -21.26 -0.62
N LEU A 42 -2.38 -20.69 -1.41
CA LEU A 42 -2.02 -19.26 -1.33
C LEU A 42 -3.23 -18.38 -1.63
N ASN A 43 -3.98 -18.64 -2.71
CA ASN A 43 -5.22 -17.91 -3.01
C ASN A 43 -6.27 -18.03 -1.90
N LYS A 44 -6.37 -19.20 -1.24
CA LYS A 44 -7.27 -19.39 -0.10
C LYS A 44 -6.82 -18.59 1.11
N GLN A 45 -5.53 -18.52 1.38
CA GLN A 45 -4.96 -17.74 2.48
C GLN A 45 -5.16 -16.24 2.26
N VAL A 46 -4.89 -15.74 1.05
CA VAL A 46 -5.15 -14.34 0.68
C VAL A 46 -6.63 -14.00 0.86
N LYS A 47 -7.54 -14.80 0.30
CA LYS A 47 -8.99 -14.59 0.48
C LYS A 47 -9.45 -14.65 1.94
N LYS A 48 -8.79 -15.48 2.77
CA LYS A 48 -9.10 -15.58 4.20
C LYS A 48 -8.64 -14.33 4.93
N ALA A 49 -7.44 -13.82 4.62
CA ALA A 49 -6.92 -12.58 5.17
C ALA A 49 -7.80 -11.38 4.77
N ASP A 50 -8.14 -11.25 3.47
CA ASP A 50 -9.03 -10.19 2.97
C ASP A 50 -10.41 -10.24 3.65
N ASN A 51 -10.93 -11.46 3.88
CA ASN A 51 -12.22 -11.61 4.57
C ASN A 51 -12.13 -11.28 6.06
N GLU A 52 -11.03 -11.63 6.73
CA GLU A 52 -10.81 -11.27 8.13
C GLU A 52 -10.67 -9.75 8.30
N GLU A 53 -9.96 -9.07 7.41
CA GLU A 53 -9.86 -7.61 7.39
C GLU A 53 -11.23 -6.96 7.21
N ARG A 54 -12.00 -7.42 6.20
CA ARG A 54 -13.37 -6.94 5.98
C ARG A 54 -14.28 -7.16 7.19
N LEU A 55 -14.12 -8.28 7.91
CA LEU A 55 -14.90 -8.56 9.12
C LEU A 55 -14.51 -7.65 10.28
N ARG A 56 -13.23 -7.28 10.40
CA ARG A 56 -12.76 -6.30 11.40
C ARG A 56 -13.33 -4.92 11.10
N ASP A 57 -13.24 -4.47 9.86
CA ASP A 57 -13.81 -3.18 9.44
C ASP A 57 -15.32 -3.13 9.67
N LYS A 58 -16.01 -4.24 9.34
CA LYS A 58 -17.44 -4.37 9.61
C LYS A 58 -17.74 -4.30 11.10
N ALA A 59 -16.98 -5.00 11.94
CA ALA A 59 -17.18 -4.97 13.38
C ALA A 59 -16.99 -3.55 13.94
N ILE A 60 -15.98 -2.81 13.47
CA ILE A 60 -15.78 -1.41 13.84
C ILE A 60 -16.97 -0.55 13.38
N GLY A 61 -17.36 -0.67 12.10
CA GLY A 61 -18.47 0.09 11.53
C GLY A 61 -19.81 -0.17 12.21
N ASP A 62 -20.07 -1.42 12.59
CA ASP A 62 -21.29 -1.84 13.32
C ASP A 62 -21.32 -1.26 14.74
N THR A 63 -20.15 -1.06 15.38
CA THR A 63 -20.04 -0.58 16.77
C THR A 63 -19.94 0.94 16.87
N MET A 64 -19.51 1.60 15.80
CA MET A 64 -19.24 3.05 15.79
C MET A 64 -20.46 3.92 16.13
N PRO A 65 -21.69 3.63 15.66
CA PRO A 65 -22.86 4.45 16.01
C PRO A 65 -23.15 4.46 17.51
N ASP A 66 -23.08 3.29 18.16
CA ASP A 66 -23.30 3.17 19.61
C ASP A 66 -22.19 3.86 20.40
N PHE A 67 -20.95 3.79 19.90
CA PHE A 67 -19.83 4.53 20.49
C PHE A 67 -20.05 6.04 20.42
N ILE A 68 -20.41 6.60 19.25
CA ILE A 68 -20.69 8.03 19.09
C ILE A 68 -21.84 8.48 19.99
N ALA A 69 -22.90 7.67 20.10
CA ALA A 69 -24.04 7.99 20.95
C ALA A 69 -23.72 8.00 22.46
N ALA A 70 -22.67 7.28 22.87
CA ALA A 70 -22.23 7.21 24.26
C ALA A 70 -21.18 8.28 24.64
N MET A 71 -20.69 9.07 23.67
CA MET A 71 -19.71 10.12 23.92
C MET A 71 -20.35 11.35 24.56
N ASP A 72 -19.63 11.98 25.48
CA ASP A 72 -20.02 13.25 26.07
C ASP A 72 -19.98 14.39 25.05
N GLU A 73 -20.85 15.39 25.21
CA GLU A 73 -20.98 16.53 24.29
C GLU A 73 -19.65 17.29 24.11
N GLU A 74 -18.84 17.39 25.17
CA GLU A 74 -17.53 18.06 25.15
C GLU A 74 -16.51 17.36 24.24
N VAL A 75 -16.63 16.05 24.06
CA VAL A 75 -15.71 15.23 23.24
C VAL A 75 -16.24 15.03 21.82
N LEU A 76 -17.54 15.24 21.63
CA LEU A 76 -18.22 15.01 20.36
C LEU A 76 -17.74 15.96 19.26
N ALA A 77 -17.63 17.26 19.57
CA ALA A 77 -17.15 18.27 18.63
C ALA A 77 -15.69 18.02 18.16
N PRO A 78 -14.68 17.86 19.04
CA PRO A 78 -13.32 17.57 18.59
C PRO A 78 -13.18 16.22 17.88
N PHE A 79 -14.03 15.24 18.22
CA PHE A 79 -14.08 13.97 17.49
C PHE A 79 -14.53 14.15 16.03
N PHE A 80 -15.66 14.83 15.79
CA PHE A 80 -16.15 15.06 14.43
C PHE A 80 -15.18 15.93 13.61
N PHE A 81 -14.63 16.99 14.22
CA PHE A 81 -13.64 17.86 13.57
C PHE A 81 -12.40 17.07 13.09
N SER A 82 -11.82 16.25 13.97
CA SER A 82 -10.65 15.44 13.63
C SER A 82 -10.96 14.38 12.57
N LEU A 83 -12.12 13.71 12.68
CA LEU A 83 -12.57 12.71 11.73
C LEU A 83 -12.78 13.31 10.33
N GLU A 84 -13.36 14.51 10.25
CA GLU A 84 -13.57 15.24 9.00
C GLU A 84 -12.27 15.68 8.34
N ARG A 85 -11.27 16.14 9.12
CA ARG A 85 -9.96 16.50 8.58
C ARG A 85 -9.20 15.31 7.99
N LEU A 86 -9.32 14.13 8.61
CA LEU A 86 -8.70 12.89 8.11
C LEU A 86 -9.45 12.28 6.90
N ALA A 87 -10.75 12.56 6.79
CA ALA A 87 -11.58 11.96 5.75
C ALA A 87 -11.29 12.53 4.35
N THR A 88 -11.45 11.66 3.33
CA THR A 88 -11.53 12.10 1.93
C THR A 88 -12.72 13.04 1.73
N ALA A 89 -12.66 13.93 0.74
CA ALA A 89 -13.73 14.91 0.49
C ALA A 89 -15.15 14.29 0.38
N PRO A 90 -15.36 13.13 -0.29
CA PRO A 90 -16.67 12.48 -0.30
C PRO A 90 -17.12 11.98 1.08
N ASN A 91 -16.20 11.45 1.89
CA ASN A 91 -16.51 10.95 3.22
C ASN A 91 -16.75 12.11 4.19
N ARG A 92 -15.96 13.18 4.11
CA ARG A 92 -16.18 14.40 4.89
C ARG A 92 -17.60 14.94 4.70
N ARG A 93 -18.09 15.03 3.46
CA ARG A 93 -19.47 15.46 3.18
C ARG A 93 -20.53 14.57 3.81
N ARG A 94 -20.30 13.25 3.89
CA ARG A 94 -21.22 12.31 4.54
C ARG A 94 -21.17 12.44 6.06
N ILE A 95 -19.97 12.61 6.63
CA ILE A 95 -19.77 12.81 8.06
C ILE A 95 -20.38 14.15 8.50
N ALA A 96 -20.23 15.22 7.71
CA ALA A 96 -20.81 16.53 7.98
C ALA A 96 -22.35 16.48 8.08
N SER A 97 -23.00 15.54 7.39
CA SER A 97 -24.44 15.31 7.48
C SER A 97 -24.88 14.38 8.62
N HIS A 98 -23.99 14.02 9.54
CA HIS A 98 -24.29 13.08 10.61
C HIS A 98 -25.24 13.70 11.66
N PRO A 99 -26.30 13.01 12.11
CA PRO A 99 -27.31 13.59 13.02
C PRO A 99 -26.79 14.04 14.38
N LEU A 100 -25.74 13.39 14.89
CA LEU A 100 -25.12 13.72 16.18
C LEU A 100 -23.92 14.66 16.05
N ARG A 101 -23.68 15.23 14.86
CA ARG A 101 -22.57 16.17 14.67
C ARG A 101 -22.95 17.54 15.25
N PRO A 102 -22.16 18.10 16.19
CA PRO A 102 -22.39 19.45 16.69
C PRO A 102 -22.16 20.51 15.61
N GLU A 103 -22.99 21.56 15.59
CA GLU A 103 -22.89 22.67 14.60
C GLU A 103 -21.58 23.45 14.72
N ILE A 104 -21.00 23.54 15.92
CA ILE A 104 -19.72 24.23 16.18
C ILE A 104 -18.55 23.67 15.35
N VAL A 105 -18.66 22.44 14.85
CA VAL A 105 -17.62 21.82 14.00
C VAL A 105 -17.43 22.60 12.68
N ASP A 106 -18.48 23.23 12.14
CA ASP A 106 -18.36 24.08 10.95
C ASP A 106 -17.53 25.33 11.22
N GLU A 107 -17.74 25.97 12.38
CA GLU A 107 -16.95 27.12 12.83
C GLU A 107 -15.49 26.73 13.09
N MET A 108 -15.26 25.58 13.72
CA MET A 108 -13.91 25.04 13.94
C MET A 108 -13.16 24.81 12.62
N HIS A 109 -13.84 24.38 11.57
CA HIS A 109 -13.23 24.24 10.25
C HIS A 109 -12.88 25.59 9.62
N ALA A 110 -13.77 26.58 9.72
CA ALA A 110 -13.49 27.92 9.21
C ALA A 110 -12.27 28.55 9.90
N GLU A 111 -12.23 28.52 11.23
CA GLU A 111 -11.11 29.05 12.01
C GLU A 111 -9.79 28.34 11.67
N ALA A 112 -9.81 27.01 11.62
CA ALA A 112 -8.60 26.24 11.37
C ALA A 112 -8.12 26.33 9.92
N ASP A 113 -9.00 26.61 8.95
CA ASP A 113 -8.61 26.85 7.55
C ASP A 113 -8.06 28.28 7.37
N GLU A 114 -8.59 29.26 8.12
CA GLU A 114 -8.03 30.62 8.20
C GLU A 114 -6.64 30.63 8.84
N GLU A 115 -6.44 29.89 9.93
CA GLU A 115 -5.14 29.73 10.58
C GLU A 115 -4.12 29.10 9.64
N GLU A 116 -4.46 27.99 8.97
CA GLU A 116 -3.58 27.32 8.02
C GLU A 116 -3.23 28.23 6.82
N ALA A 117 -4.17 29.05 6.34
CA ALA A 117 -3.92 30.01 5.28
C ALA A 117 -2.94 31.12 5.73
N ALA A 118 -3.10 31.62 6.96
CA ALA A 118 -2.20 32.62 7.53
C ALA A 118 -0.78 32.05 7.72
N GLU A 119 -0.66 30.82 8.24
CA GLU A 119 0.62 30.13 8.38
C GLU A 119 1.29 29.87 7.03
N ALA A 120 0.53 29.48 6.02
CA ALA A 120 1.04 29.27 4.67
C ALA A 120 1.55 30.59 4.04
N GLU A 121 0.86 31.71 4.29
CA GLU A 121 1.31 33.03 3.83
C GLU A 121 2.62 33.45 4.52
N GLU A 122 2.71 33.29 5.83
CA GLU A 122 3.92 33.61 6.60
C GLU A 122 5.09 32.70 6.19
N ALA A 123 4.85 31.40 6.00
CA ALA A 123 5.85 30.47 5.48
C ALA A 123 6.29 30.85 4.06
N ALA A 124 5.38 31.29 3.19
CA ALA A 124 5.71 31.75 1.84
C ALA A 124 6.58 33.01 1.86
N LYS A 125 6.28 33.98 2.73
CA LYS A 125 7.10 35.19 2.92
C LYS A 125 8.50 34.85 3.44
N ALA A 126 8.59 33.97 4.44
CA ALA A 126 9.87 33.51 4.99
C ALA A 126 10.71 32.81 3.92
N ASN A 127 10.11 31.91 3.13
CA ASN A 127 10.78 31.21 2.04
C ASN A 127 11.20 32.16 0.89
N ALA A 128 10.42 33.20 0.59
CA ALA A 128 10.80 34.20 -0.39
C ALA A 128 11.98 35.07 0.10
N ALA A 129 12.00 35.40 1.39
CA ALA A 129 13.10 36.17 1.99
C ALA A 129 14.41 35.38 2.02
N THR A 130 14.38 34.09 2.38
CA THR A 130 15.56 33.22 2.37
C THR A 130 16.11 33.04 0.95
N ARG A 131 15.25 32.79 -0.05
CA ARG A 131 15.66 32.69 -1.46
C ARG A 131 16.27 33.99 -1.99
N LYS A 132 15.73 35.15 -1.60
CA LYS A 132 16.30 36.47 -1.95
C LYS A 132 17.67 36.70 -1.30
N ALA A 133 17.85 36.28 -0.04
CA ALA A 133 19.13 36.38 0.65
C ALA A 133 20.20 35.45 0.05
N GLU A 134 19.81 34.23 -0.34
CA GLU A 134 20.70 33.25 -0.97
C GLU A 134 21.15 33.69 -2.38
N THR A 135 20.21 34.19 -3.19
CA THR A 135 20.51 34.74 -4.52
C THR A 135 21.39 35.99 -4.44
N ALA A 136 21.15 36.89 -3.48
CA ALA A 136 22.02 38.04 -3.25
C ALA A 136 23.45 37.62 -2.86
N LYS A 137 23.58 36.62 -1.99
CA LYS A 137 24.89 36.09 -1.56
C LYS A 137 25.64 35.39 -2.70
N ALA A 138 24.95 34.64 -3.55
CA ALA A 138 25.54 34.00 -4.74
C ALA A 138 26.07 35.04 -5.74
N SER A 139 25.29 36.09 -6.01
CA SER A 139 25.71 37.18 -6.91
C SER A 139 26.88 38.01 -6.38
N ALA A 140 27.02 38.14 -5.05
CA ALA A 140 28.15 38.83 -4.43
C ALA A 140 29.45 38.00 -4.46
N GLN A 141 29.35 36.67 -4.56
CA GLN A 141 30.51 35.77 -4.61
C GLN A 141 31.03 35.56 -6.04
N GLU A 142 30.17 35.66 -7.06
CA GLU A 142 30.58 35.69 -8.48
C GLU A 142 31.21 37.03 -8.91
N ALA A 143 30.90 38.13 -8.21
CA ALA A 143 31.43 39.47 -8.52
C ALA A 143 32.83 39.76 -7.94
N SER A 144 33.48 38.78 -7.30
CA SER A 144 34.85 38.91 -6.79
C SER A 144 35.82 38.05 -7.60
N PRO A 145 36.23 38.47 -8.82
CA PRO A 145 37.38 37.89 -9.49
C PRO A 145 38.67 38.30 -8.76
N GLU A 146 39.61 37.35 -8.72
CA GLU A 146 40.94 37.44 -8.10
C GLU A 146 41.63 38.80 -8.33
N ALA A 147 42.16 39.35 -7.23
CA ALA A 147 43.17 40.41 -7.24
C ALA A 147 44.57 39.81 -7.36
#